data_AF-A0A0B1QAJ5-F1
#
_entry.id   AF-A0A0B1QAJ5-F1
#
_cell.length_a   1.000
_cell.length_b   1.000
_cell.length_c   1.000
_cell.angle_alpha   90.00
_cell.angle_beta   90.00
_cell.angle_gamma   90.00
#
_symmetry.space_group_name_H-M   'P 1'
#
loop_
_entity.id
_entity.type
_entity.pdbx_description
1 polymer ?
#
loop_
_entity_poly.entity_id
_entity_poly.type
_entity_poly.pdbx_seq_one_letter_code
_entity_poly.pdbx_strand_id
1 'polypeptide(L)'
;MMDSPADTNVAGEELRSFVERIERLEEEKKTISDDIKDVYGEAKGRGYDVKVLRKIVSLRKQDANERQEQEAILDLYLQALGMS
;
A
#
# COMPACT_ATOMS: atom_id res chain seq x y z
N MET A 1 21.47 -36.45 14.46
CA MET A 1 20.87 -35.89 15.70
C MET A 1 19.36 -35.99 15.50
N MET A 2 18.68 -36.71 16.38
CA MET A 2 17.26 -37.00 16.26
C MET A 2 16.52 -35.85 16.92
N ASP A 3 15.71 -35.13 16.15
CA ASP A 3 14.89 -34.02 16.63
C ASP A 3 14.00 -34.54 17.76
N SER A 4 14.09 -33.93 18.94
CA SER A 4 13.37 -34.39 20.12
C SER A 4 11.93 -33.86 20.06
N PRO A 5 10.91 -34.59 20.54
CA PRO A 5 9.52 -34.14 20.50
C PRO A 5 9.26 -32.81 21.24
N ALA A 6 10.15 -32.41 22.15
CA ALA A 6 10.13 -31.09 22.78
C ALA A 6 10.51 -29.95 21.81
N ASP A 7 11.47 -30.18 20.91
CA ASP A 7 11.93 -29.19 19.91
C ASP A 7 10.84 -28.92 18.86
N THR A 8 10.11 -29.97 18.45
CA THR A 8 8.94 -29.83 17.56
C THR A 8 7.79 -29.03 18.20
N ASN A 9 7.60 -29.15 19.51
CA ASN A 9 6.57 -28.40 20.24
C ASN A 9 6.91 -26.90 20.35
N VAL A 10 8.18 -26.55 20.63
CA VAL A 10 8.62 -25.15 20.68
C VAL A 10 8.50 -24.49 19.31
N ALA A 11 8.90 -25.18 18.24
CA ALA A 11 8.73 -24.68 16.87
C ALA A 11 7.25 -24.46 16.49
N GLY A 12 6.34 -25.32 16.99
CA GLY A 12 4.90 -25.16 16.79
C GLY A 12 4.29 -23.97 17.54
N GLU A 13 4.77 -23.68 18.75
CA GLU A 13 4.33 -22.52 19.54
C GLU A 13 4.81 -21.19 18.92
N GLU A 14 6.05 -21.15 18.45
CA GLU A 14 6.60 -19.97 17.76
C GLU A 14 5.84 -19.70 16.44
N LEU A 15 5.60 -20.73 15.64
CA LEU A 15 4.82 -20.61 14.41
C LEU A 15 3.39 -20.09 14.70
N ARG A 16 2.73 -20.63 15.73
CA ARG A 16 1.40 -20.17 16.16
C ARG A 16 1.43 -18.68 16.54
N SER A 17 2.44 -18.25 17.28
CA SER A 17 2.59 -16.83 17.66
C SER A 17 2.73 -15.91 16.45
N PHE A 18 3.51 -16.31 15.43
CA PHE A 18 3.59 -15.52 14.19
C PHE A 18 2.26 -15.47 13.45
N VAL A 19 1.56 -16.59 13.31
CA VAL A 19 0.26 -16.65 12.62
C VAL A 19 -0.76 -15.75 13.30
N GLU A 20 -0.95 -15.88 14.61
CA GLU A 20 -1.92 -15.07 15.37
C GLU A 20 -1.62 -13.57 15.26
N ARG A 21 -0.34 -13.18 15.29
CA ARG A 21 0.07 -11.78 15.10
C ARG A 21 -0.23 -11.28 13.70
N ILE A 22 -0.01 -12.09 12.66
CA ILE A 22 -0.31 -11.74 11.27
C ILE A 22 -1.82 -11.61 11.06
N GLU A 23 -2.62 -12.54 11.59
CA GLU A 23 -4.08 -12.49 11.47
C GLU A 23 -4.65 -11.23 12.09
N ARG A 24 -4.19 -10.84 13.28
CA ARG A 24 -4.57 -9.58 13.92
C ARG A 24 -4.20 -8.37 13.05
N LEU A 25 -3.00 -8.35 12.49
CA LEU A 25 -2.55 -7.26 11.61
C LEU A 25 -3.35 -7.19 10.30
N GLU A 26 -3.75 -8.34 9.74
CA GLU A 26 -4.62 -8.36 8.54
C GLU A 26 -6.05 -7.88 8.87
N GLU A 27 -6.57 -8.17 10.06
CA GLU A 27 -7.85 -7.59 10.52
C GLU A 27 -7.77 -6.07 10.69
N GLU A 28 -6.73 -5.56 11.35
CA GLU A 28 -6.48 -4.12 11.49
C GLU A 28 -6.35 -3.43 10.13
N LYS A 29 -5.57 -4.03 9.21
CA LYS A 29 -5.41 -3.56 7.84
C LYS A 29 -6.73 -3.56 7.07
N LYS A 30 -7.59 -4.56 7.28
CA LYS A 30 -8.93 -4.59 6.66
C LYS A 30 -9.79 -3.43 7.17
N THR A 31 -9.82 -3.18 8.48
CA THR A 31 -10.56 -2.05 9.07
C THR A 31 -10.08 -0.72 8.49
N ILE A 32 -8.77 -0.48 8.45
CA ILE A 32 -8.19 0.72 7.84
C ILE A 32 -8.54 0.82 6.35
N SER A 33 -8.53 -0.30 5.63
CA SER A 33 -8.87 -0.33 4.21
C SER A 33 -10.33 0.01 3.96
N ASP A 34 -11.23 -0.42 4.85
CA ASP A 34 -12.66 -0.12 4.78
C ASP A 34 -12.90 1.38 5.10
N ASP A 35 -12.25 1.93 6.14
CA ASP A 35 -12.29 3.38 6.45
C ASP A 35 -11.82 4.24 5.26
N ILE A 36 -10.72 3.84 4.59
CA ILE A 36 -10.21 4.54 3.40
C ILE A 36 -11.25 4.52 2.26
N LYS A 37 -11.97 3.41 2.07
CA LYS A 37 -13.02 3.32 1.05
C LYS A 37 -14.17 4.28 1.37
N ASP A 38 -14.56 4.37 2.63
CA ASP A 38 -15.63 5.27 3.06
C ASP A 38 -15.28 6.74 2.81
N VAL A 39 -14.03 7.15 3.10
CA VAL A 39 -13.54 8.51 2.76
C VAL A 39 -13.60 8.78 1.25
N TYR A 40 -13.20 7.82 0.41
CA TYR A 40 -13.37 7.96 -1.05
C TYR A 40 -14.85 8.00 -1.46
N GLY A 41 -15.71 7.26 -0.77
CA GLY A 41 -17.16 7.27 -0.97
C GLY A 41 -17.77 8.64 -0.64
N GLU A 42 -17.39 9.25 0.48
CA GLU A 42 -17.77 10.61 0.85
C GLU A 42 -17.32 11.63 -0.19
N ALA A 43 -16.04 11.55 -0.62
CA ALA A 43 -15.51 12.45 -1.64
C ALA A 43 -16.31 12.34 -2.95
N LYS A 44 -16.67 11.12 -3.36
CA LYS A 44 -17.53 10.89 -4.51
C LYS A 44 -18.92 11.52 -4.32
N GLY A 45 -19.53 11.35 -3.15
CA GLY A 45 -20.83 11.94 -2.81
C GLY A 45 -20.82 13.47 -2.84
N ARG A 46 -19.67 14.08 -2.55
CA ARG A 46 -19.45 15.53 -2.65
C ARG A 46 -19.08 16.01 -4.07
N GLY A 47 -18.99 15.09 -5.05
CA GLY A 47 -18.73 15.42 -6.45
C GLY A 47 -17.26 15.40 -6.88
N TYR A 48 -16.34 14.92 -6.03
CA TYR A 48 -14.92 14.77 -6.41
C TYR A 48 -14.68 13.51 -7.26
N ASP A 49 -13.73 13.60 -8.20
CA ASP A 49 -13.26 12.44 -8.96
C ASP A 49 -12.30 11.57 -8.11
N VAL A 50 -12.80 10.41 -7.71
CA VAL A 50 -12.05 9.42 -6.90
C VAL A 50 -10.80 8.90 -7.62
N LYS A 51 -10.80 8.77 -8.95
CA LYS A 51 -9.63 8.30 -9.71
C LYS A 51 -8.50 9.33 -9.62
N VAL A 52 -8.84 10.60 -9.76
CA VAL A 52 -7.87 11.71 -9.63
C VAL A 52 -7.34 11.79 -8.20
N LEU A 53 -8.20 11.67 -7.18
CA LEU A 53 -7.76 11.65 -5.78
C LEU A 53 -6.79 10.49 -5.48
N ARG A 54 -7.07 9.28 -5.99
CA ARG A 54 -6.14 8.14 -5.85
C ARG A 54 -4.78 8.41 -6.50
N LYS A 55 -4.77 9.06 -7.67
CA LYS A 55 -3.54 9.47 -8.34
C LYS A 55 -2.77 10.49 -7.49
N ILE A 56 -3.45 11.50 -6.92
CA ILE A 56 -2.84 12.48 -6.02
C ILE A 56 -2.22 11.81 -4.79
N VAL A 57 -2.95 10.90 -4.12
CA VAL A 57 -2.42 10.19 -2.95
C VAL A 57 -1.19 9.35 -3.32
N SER A 58 -1.19 8.70 -4.49
CA SER A 58 -0.02 7.96 -4.99
C SER A 58 1.18 8.88 -5.24
N LEU A 59 0.98 10.01 -5.93
CA LEU A 59 2.02 11.01 -6.18
C LEU A 59 2.60 11.58 -4.87
N ARG A 60 1.77 11.76 -3.85
CA ARG A 60 2.20 12.27 -2.54
C ARG A 60 3.01 11.26 -1.72
N LYS A 61 2.96 9.97 -2.06
CA LYS A 61 3.78 8.92 -1.41
C LYS A 61 5.17 8.81 -2.03
N GLN A 62 5.36 9.33 -3.24
CA GLN A 62 6.65 9.32 -3.92
C GLN A 62 7.57 10.41 -3.35
N ASP A 63 8.87 10.14 -3.36
CA ASP A 63 9.88 11.15 -3.02
C ASP A 63 9.75 12.36 -3.94
N ALA A 64 9.94 13.56 -3.40
CA ALA A 64 9.75 14.79 -4.15
C ALA A 64 10.78 14.97 -5.26
N ASN A 65 12.02 14.53 -5.04
CA ASN A 65 13.09 14.63 -6.03
C ASN A 65 12.88 13.60 -7.14
N GLU A 66 12.57 12.35 -6.78
CA GLU A 66 12.25 11.30 -7.76
C GLU A 66 11.09 11.72 -8.68
N ARG A 67 10.07 12.39 -8.12
CA ARG A 67 8.94 12.90 -8.90
C ARG A 67 9.37 14.00 -9.87
N GLN A 68 10.17 14.95 -9.42
CA GLN A 68 10.66 16.04 -10.27
C GLN A 68 11.54 15.52 -11.41
N GLU A 69 12.40 14.53 -11.14
CA GLU A 69 13.20 13.87 -12.18
C GLU A 69 12.30 13.17 -13.22
N GLN A 70 11.29 12.43 -12.76
CA GLN A 70 10.33 11.77 -13.65
C GLN A 70 9.52 12.76 -14.49
N GLU A 71 9.07 13.87 -13.89
CA GLU A 71 8.35 14.94 -14.59
C GLU A 71 9.23 15.60 -15.66
N ALA A 72 10.51 15.89 -15.36
CA ALA A 72 11.44 16.45 -16.33
C ALA A 72 11.68 15.51 -17.53
N ILE A 73 11.81 14.21 -17.28
CA ILE A 73 11.96 13.20 -18.34
C ILE A 73 10.67 13.07 -19.15
N LEU A 74 9.51 13.08 -18.50
CA LEU A 74 8.21 13.01 -19.16
C LEU A 74 8.01 14.20 -20.10
N ASP A 75 8.28 15.41 -19.64
CA ASP A 75 8.17 16.62 -20.44
C ASP A 75 9.09 16.57 -21.67
N LEU A 76 10.33 16.10 -21.50
CA LEU A 76 11.26 15.90 -22.62
C LEU A 76 10.68 14.94 -23.67
N TYR A 77 10.06 13.84 -23.24
CA TYR A 77 9.44 12.88 -24.15
C TYR A 77 8.18 13.44 -24.82
N LEU A 78 7.34 14.17 -24.09
CA LEU A 78 6.15 14.82 -24.66
C LEU A 78 6.52 15.86 -25.72
N GLN A 79 7.56 16.66 -25.45
CA GLN A 79 8.11 17.60 -26.44
C GLN A 79 8.62 16.88 -27.69
N ALA A 80 9.38 15.79 -27.52
CA ALA A 80 9.88 14.98 -28.64
C ALA A 80 8.74 14.35 -29.48
N LEU A 81 7.60 14.07 -28.85
CA LEU A 81 6.39 13.55 -29.50
C LEU A 81 5.48 14.65 -30.05
N GLY A 82 5.80 15.94 -29.86
CA GLY A 82 4.97 17.07 -30.28
C GLY A 82 3.64 17.19 -29.52
N MET A 83 3.60 16.68 -28.27
CA MET A 83 2.43 16.67 -27.39
C MET A 83 2.48 17.76 -26.30
N SER A 84 3.41 18.71 -26.41
CA SER A 84 3.60 19.84 -25.48
C SER A 84 2.75 21.05 -25.82
#